data_AF-C1DX95-F1
#
_entry.id   AF-C1DX95-F1
#
_cell.length_a   1.000
_cell.length_b   1.000
_cell.length_c   1.000
_cell.angle_alpha   90.00
_cell.angle_beta   90.00
_cell.angle_gamma   90.00
#
_symmetry.space_group_name_H-M   'P 1'
#
loop_
_entity.id
_entity.type
_entity.pdbx_description
1 polymer ?
#
loop_
_entity_poly.entity_id
_entity_poly.type
_entity_poly.pdbx_seq_one_letter_code
_entity_poly.pdbx_strand_id
1 'polypeptide(L)'
;MMEEDERLSRPYRPVIPIVFYHGEKPWNIPTKIPQLKNIKENLRDYIHSLSYILFDTSKVEDTFLVDKLYANACLMSAIYTMKNIFKDLQSLKPILEKLILADVKDCLYIIIDYTVIIKKDLETIEKVLEEIGGEEKMMTLTEKWKMEGLKKGMEEGLKKGIEQGLQQGLQQGLVEGLRQSIFDAVELKFGYVEDALKEKISRISDVDLLKEIHRKIILAKSLNDIII
;
A
#
# COMPACT_ATOMS: atom_id res chain seq x y z
N MET A 1 17.67 42.91 17.05
CA MET A 1 17.13 42.24 15.84
C MET A 1 16.98 43.23 14.70
N MET A 2 16.14 44.27 14.81
CA MET A 2 16.01 45.29 13.75
C MET A 2 17.30 46.10 13.53
N GLU A 3 18.02 46.42 14.60
CA GLU A 3 19.35 47.07 14.51
C GLU A 3 20.39 46.19 13.79
N GLU A 4 20.28 44.87 13.92
CA GLU A 4 21.17 43.95 13.22
C GLU A 4 20.78 43.82 11.74
N ASP A 5 19.47 43.81 11.43
CA ASP A 5 18.98 43.85 10.05
C ASP A 5 19.41 45.14 9.34
N GLU A 6 19.36 46.27 10.05
CA GLU A 6 19.86 47.57 9.56
C GLU A 6 21.36 47.53 9.26
N ARG A 7 22.17 47.06 10.22
CA ARG A 7 23.62 46.93 10.07
C ARG A 7 24.01 46.04 8.88
N LEU A 8 23.19 45.04 8.56
CA LEU A 8 23.41 44.08 7.49
C LEU A 8 22.65 44.43 6.20
N SER A 9 22.00 45.60 6.12
CA SER A 9 21.19 46.05 4.99
C SER A 9 20.15 45.03 4.51
N ARG A 10 19.50 44.34 5.45
CA ARG A 10 18.44 43.36 5.19
C ARG A 10 17.07 44.02 5.26
N PRO A 11 16.07 43.55 4.48
CA PRO A 11 14.70 44.00 4.65
C PRO A 11 14.21 43.69 6.08
N TYR A 12 13.44 44.62 6.67
CA TYR A 12 12.86 44.41 7.99
C TYR A 12 11.93 43.19 7.99
N ARG A 13 12.03 42.39 9.05
CA ARG A 13 11.24 41.18 9.20
C ARG A 13 9.78 41.53 9.52
N PRO A 14 8.79 40.91 8.86
CA PRO A 14 7.39 41.10 9.20
C PRO A 14 7.10 40.55 10.60
N VAL A 15 6.26 41.27 11.36
CA VAL A 15 5.75 40.81 12.65
C VAL A 15 4.33 40.29 12.44
N ILE A 16 4.10 39.01 12.72
CA ILE A 16 2.78 38.36 12.61
C ILE A 16 2.31 38.04 14.04
N PRO A 17 1.35 38.80 14.59
CA PRO A 17 0.83 38.53 15.93
C PRO A 17 -0.05 37.26 15.91
N ILE A 18 0.23 36.33 16.82
CA ILE A 18 -0.57 35.12 17.04
C ILE A 18 -1.03 35.13 18.49
N VAL A 19 -2.32 34.96 18.71
CA VAL A 19 -2.92 34.78 20.04
C VAL A 19 -3.30 33.32 20.21
N PHE A 20 -2.66 32.65 21.15
CA PHE A 20 -2.97 31.29 21.55
C PHE A 20 -3.84 31.33 22.81
N TYR A 21 -5.15 31.11 22.66
CA TYR A 21 -6.13 31.26 23.73
C TYR A 21 -6.56 29.92 24.31
N HIS A 22 -6.59 29.84 25.65
CA HIS A 22 -6.91 28.64 26.43
C HIS A 22 -7.74 28.96 27.69
N GLY A 23 -8.64 29.95 27.61
CA GLY A 23 -9.45 30.39 28.75
C GLY A 23 -10.78 29.64 28.88
N GLU A 24 -11.37 29.70 30.08
CA GLU A 24 -12.64 29.04 30.44
C GLU A 24 -13.85 29.60 29.69
N LYS A 25 -13.83 30.89 29.35
CA LYS A 25 -14.94 31.58 28.67
C LYS A 25 -14.70 31.66 27.15
N PRO A 26 -15.76 31.79 26.32
CA PRO A 26 -15.59 32.01 24.89
C PRO A 26 -14.77 33.28 24.61
N TRP A 27 -13.81 33.19 23.67
CA TRP A 27 -13.07 34.36 23.22
C TRP A 27 -14.01 35.36 22.53
N ASN A 28 -14.14 36.55 23.09
CA ASN A 28 -15.04 37.60 22.61
C ASN A 28 -14.32 38.87 22.13
N ILE A 29 -12.99 38.84 22.02
CA ILE A 29 -12.18 39.97 21.56
C ILE A 29 -12.04 39.90 20.02
N PRO A 30 -12.34 40.98 19.27
CA PRO A 30 -12.15 41.01 17.83
C PRO A 30 -10.68 40.78 17.40
N THR A 31 -10.47 39.93 16.39
CA THR A 31 -9.12 39.63 15.83
C THR A 31 -8.52 40.78 15.03
N LYS A 32 -9.30 41.83 14.78
CA LYS A 32 -8.88 43.12 14.23
C LYS A 32 -9.27 44.18 15.24
N ILE A 33 -8.30 44.77 15.91
CA ILE A 33 -8.56 45.85 16.85
C ILE A 33 -8.94 47.10 16.04
N PRO A 34 -10.12 47.70 16.27
CA PRO A 34 -10.55 48.89 15.55
C PRO A 34 -9.64 50.08 15.87
N GLN A 35 -9.53 51.02 14.93
CA GLN A 35 -8.86 52.30 15.17
C GLN A 35 -9.52 52.99 16.38
N LEU A 36 -8.73 53.31 17.41
CA LEU A 36 -9.25 53.97 18.60
C LEU A 36 -9.82 55.33 18.20
N LYS A 37 -11.04 55.64 18.66
CA LYS A 37 -11.63 56.98 18.48
C LYS A 37 -11.01 57.94 19.52
N ASN A 38 -10.90 59.23 19.18
CA ASN A 38 -10.37 60.28 20.05
C ASN A 38 -8.88 60.17 20.44
N ILE A 39 -8.04 59.68 19.53
CA ILE A 39 -6.58 59.72 19.69
C ILE A 39 -6.08 61.14 19.46
N LYS A 40 -5.22 61.66 20.36
CA LYS A 40 -4.46 62.90 20.13
C LYS A 40 -3.60 62.80 18.87
N GLU A 41 -3.54 63.86 18.08
CA GLU A 41 -2.89 63.86 16.76
C GLU A 41 -1.44 63.33 16.79
N ASN A 42 -0.68 63.68 17.83
CA ASN A 42 0.69 63.23 18.04
C ASN A 42 0.86 61.74 18.37
N LEU A 43 -0.23 61.00 18.61
CA LEU A 43 -0.20 59.57 18.91
C LEU A 43 -0.73 58.72 17.75
N ARG A 44 -1.28 59.33 16.69
CA ARG A 44 -1.87 58.59 15.56
C ARG A 44 -0.85 57.73 14.82
N ASP A 45 0.36 58.24 14.61
CA ASP A 45 1.40 57.55 13.84
C ASP A 45 1.97 56.31 14.56
N TYR A 46 1.77 56.21 15.87
CA TYR A 46 2.26 55.13 16.71
C TYR A 46 1.20 54.06 17.01
N ILE A 47 -0.05 54.29 16.62
CA ILE A 47 -1.16 53.36 16.87
C ILE A 47 -1.36 52.48 15.64
N HIS A 48 -0.79 51.29 15.71
CA HIS A 48 -0.99 50.27 14.70
C HIS A 48 -2.32 49.56 14.94
N SER A 49 -3.13 49.40 13.89
CA SER A 49 -4.26 48.48 13.91
C SER A 49 -3.72 47.06 14.08
N LEU A 50 -3.81 46.51 15.28
CA LEU A 50 -3.35 45.16 15.55
C LEU A 50 -4.36 44.17 14.94
N SER A 51 -3.91 43.46 13.91
CA SER A 51 -4.58 42.25 13.44
C SER A 51 -3.77 41.06 13.90
N TYR A 52 -4.42 40.05 14.43
CA TYR A 52 -3.76 38.84 14.92
C TYR A 52 -4.48 37.57 14.49
N ILE A 53 -3.72 36.50 14.35
CA ILE A 53 -4.25 35.15 14.13
C ILE A 53 -4.66 34.60 15.49
N LEU A 54 -5.93 34.27 15.67
CA LEU A 54 -6.40 33.62 16.89
C LEU A 54 -6.40 32.10 16.71
N PHE A 55 -5.68 31.42 17.59
CA PHE A 55 -5.82 30.00 17.83
C PHE A 55 -6.54 29.79 19.15
N ASP A 56 -7.82 29.45 19.10
CA ASP A 56 -8.67 29.23 20.26
C ASP A 56 -8.77 27.72 20.52
N THR A 57 -8.12 27.24 21.58
CA THR A 57 -8.07 25.80 21.89
C THR A 57 -9.45 25.24 22.19
N SER A 58 -10.38 26.05 22.70
CA SER A 58 -11.75 25.61 23.02
C SER A 58 -12.58 25.25 21.78
N LYS A 59 -12.14 25.70 20.60
CA LYS A 59 -12.82 25.43 19.31
C LYS A 59 -12.20 24.28 18.53
N VAL A 60 -11.11 23.70 19.04
CA VAL A 60 -10.47 22.55 18.40
C VAL A 60 -11.11 21.30 18.94
N GLU A 61 -11.59 20.43 18.05
CA GLU A 61 -12.17 19.15 18.46
C GLU A 61 -11.11 18.24 19.09
N ASP A 62 -11.48 17.59 20.20
CA ASP A 62 -10.59 16.67 20.92
C ASP A 62 -10.12 15.52 20.02
N THR A 63 -11.02 14.97 19.19
CA THR A 63 -10.73 13.92 18.22
C THR A 63 -9.63 14.35 17.26
N PHE A 64 -9.72 15.57 16.72
CA PHE A 64 -8.69 16.12 15.83
C PHE A 64 -7.32 16.21 16.52
N LEU A 65 -7.27 16.67 17.78
CA LEU A 65 -6.01 16.78 18.52
C LEU A 65 -5.38 15.41 18.79
N VAL A 66 -6.20 14.45 19.24
CA VAL A 66 -5.79 13.08 19.53
C VAL A 66 -5.32 12.40 18.24
N ASP A 67 -6.08 12.49 17.14
CA ASP A 67 -5.73 11.92 15.85
C ASP A 67 -4.42 12.51 15.30
N LYS A 68 -4.21 13.82 15.45
CA LYS A 68 -2.96 14.47 15.04
C LYS A 68 -1.77 14.04 15.89
N LEU A 69 -1.95 13.80 17.18
CA LEU A 69 -0.89 13.24 18.03
C LEU A 69 -0.46 11.86 17.50
N TYR A 70 -1.42 10.96 17.26
CA TYR A 70 -1.16 9.63 16.70
C TYR A 70 -0.50 9.70 15.31
N ALA A 71 -1.06 10.50 14.40
CA ALA A 71 -0.54 10.67 13.05
C ALA A 71 0.89 11.24 13.04
N ASN A 72 1.17 12.21 13.92
CA ASN A 72 2.51 12.78 14.04
C ASN A 72 3.51 11.77 14.62
N ALA A 73 3.11 10.96 15.60
CA ALA A 73 3.96 9.89 16.13
C ALA A 73 4.31 8.86 15.04
N CYS A 74 3.32 8.42 14.27
CA CYS A 74 3.49 7.55 13.09
C CYS A 74 4.42 8.17 12.03
N LEU A 75 4.20 9.43 11.66
CA LEU A 75 5.00 10.12 10.64
C LEU A 75 6.46 10.26 11.09
N MET A 76 6.67 10.70 12.34
CA MET A 76 8.01 10.88 12.87
C MET A 76 8.75 9.56 13.04
N SER A 77 8.06 8.49 13.45
CA SER A 77 8.66 7.16 13.51
C SER A 77 9.01 6.64 12.13
N ALA A 78 8.15 6.83 11.12
CA ALA A 78 8.42 6.44 9.74
C ALA A 78 9.64 7.18 9.17
N ILE A 79 9.70 8.50 9.32
CA ILE A 79 10.86 9.31 8.87
C ILE A 79 12.13 8.87 9.60
N TYR A 80 12.06 8.62 10.91
CA TYR A 80 13.20 8.15 11.69
C TYR A 80 13.69 6.79 11.19
N THR A 81 12.77 5.85 10.94
CA THR A 81 13.09 4.53 10.41
C THR A 81 13.71 4.65 9.03
N MET A 82 13.10 5.38 8.09
CA MET A 82 13.65 5.60 6.75
C MET A 82 15.05 6.22 6.78
N LYS A 83 15.30 7.17 7.69
CA LYS A 83 16.63 7.79 7.86
C LYS A 83 17.69 6.78 8.32
N ASN A 84 17.31 5.77 9.09
CA ASN A 84 18.25 4.85 9.74
C ASN A 84 18.20 3.42 9.18
N ILE A 85 17.28 3.11 8.26
CA ILE A 85 17.05 1.74 7.78
C ILE A 85 18.28 1.14 7.09
N PHE A 86 19.14 1.94 6.48
CA PHE A 86 20.37 1.44 5.83
C PHE A 86 21.55 1.28 6.80
N LYS A 87 21.38 1.65 8.08
CA LYS A 87 22.36 1.43 9.15
C LYS A 87 22.12 0.09 9.84
N ASP A 88 22.83 -0.15 10.94
CA ASP A 88 22.59 -1.25 11.84
C ASP A 88 21.16 -1.22 12.42
N LEU A 89 20.51 -2.38 12.52
CA LEU A 89 19.14 -2.50 13.01
C LEU A 89 18.97 -2.03 14.47
N GLN A 90 20.03 -2.10 15.28
CA GLN A 90 20.05 -1.55 16.64
C GLN A 90 19.76 -0.04 16.67
N SER A 91 20.00 0.69 15.57
CA SER A 91 19.65 2.11 15.49
C SER A 91 18.13 2.39 15.50
N LEU A 92 17.30 1.38 15.24
CA LEU A 92 15.84 1.45 15.31
C LEU A 92 15.30 1.18 16.71
N LYS A 93 16.10 0.58 17.61
CA LYS A 93 15.70 0.25 18.98
C LYS A 93 15.05 1.44 19.73
N PRO A 94 15.60 2.67 19.70
CA PRO A 94 15.01 3.79 20.42
C PRO A 94 13.62 4.19 19.93
N ILE A 95 13.32 4.03 18.63
CA ILE A 95 11.99 4.38 18.10
C ILE A 95 10.98 3.27 18.40
N LEU A 96 11.41 2.00 18.30
CA LEU A 96 10.57 0.84 18.60
C LEU A 96 10.18 0.80 20.09
N GLU A 97 11.12 1.06 21.00
CA GLU A 97 10.87 1.20 22.44
C GLU A 97 9.77 2.24 22.73
N LYS A 98 9.89 3.42 22.11
CA LYS A 98 8.90 4.50 22.29
C LYS A 98 7.53 4.14 21.76
N LEU A 99 7.45 3.50 20.60
CA LEU A 99 6.17 3.08 20.02
C LEU A 99 5.48 2.00 20.88
N ILE A 100 6.25 1.08 21.45
CA ILE A 100 5.75 0.04 22.35
C ILE A 100 5.27 0.64 23.68
N LEU A 101 6.00 1.60 24.24
CA LEU A 101 5.63 2.30 25.47
C LEU A 101 4.36 3.15 25.30
N ALA A 102 4.21 3.79 24.15
CA ALA A 102 3.04 4.59 23.82
C ALA A 102 1.83 3.75 23.35
N ASP A 103 1.97 2.42 23.29
CA ASP A 103 0.96 1.45 22.82
C ASP A 103 0.38 1.78 21.43
N VAL A 104 1.19 2.36 20.54
CA VAL A 104 0.75 2.75 19.20
C VAL A 104 1.01 1.61 18.21
N LYS A 105 0.23 0.55 18.34
CA LYS A 105 0.43 -0.72 17.63
C LYS A 105 0.43 -0.59 16.11
N ASP A 106 -0.46 0.24 15.56
CA ASP A 106 -0.56 0.41 14.10
C ASP A 106 0.74 0.99 13.51
N CYS A 107 1.31 2.01 14.15
CA CYS A 107 2.59 2.56 13.73
C CYS A 107 3.72 1.53 13.88
N LEU A 108 3.72 0.76 14.98
CA LEU A 108 4.70 -0.30 15.22
C LEU A 108 4.68 -1.34 14.09
N TYR A 109 3.49 -1.82 13.69
CA TYR A 109 3.36 -2.76 12.57
C TYR A 109 3.91 -2.18 11.26
N ILE A 110 3.58 -0.93 10.93
CA ILE A 110 4.09 -0.27 9.72
C ILE A 110 5.63 -0.22 9.72
N ILE A 111 6.23 0.17 10.85
CA ILE A 111 7.69 0.26 10.97
C ILE A 111 8.34 -1.11 10.76
N ILE A 112 7.79 -2.14 11.39
CA ILE A 112 8.42 -3.44 11.30
C ILE A 112 8.19 -4.09 9.94
N ASP A 113 6.99 -4.01 9.37
CA ASP A 113 6.73 -4.52 8.01
C ASP A 113 7.68 -3.88 7.00
N TYR A 114 7.84 -2.55 7.07
CA TYR A 114 8.80 -1.85 6.24
C TYR A 114 10.24 -2.35 6.49
N THR A 115 10.60 -2.59 7.74
CA THR A 115 11.94 -3.09 8.11
C THR A 115 12.20 -4.47 7.54
N VAL A 116 11.23 -5.40 7.65
CA VAL A 116 11.31 -6.76 7.10
C VAL A 116 11.46 -6.73 5.59
N ILE A 117 10.68 -5.89 4.89
CA ILE A 117 10.73 -5.76 3.43
C ILE A 117 12.12 -5.31 2.96
N ILE A 118 12.73 -4.34 3.64
CA ILE A 118 13.99 -3.74 3.22
C ILE A 118 15.20 -4.59 3.64
N LYS A 119 15.23 -5.07 4.89
CA LYS A 119 16.38 -5.82 5.43
C LYS A 119 16.39 -7.28 5.03
N LYS A 120 15.20 -7.90 4.93
CA LYS A 120 15.04 -9.35 4.68
C LYS A 120 15.86 -10.22 5.65
N ASP A 121 16.07 -9.73 6.86
CA ASP A 121 16.84 -10.36 7.93
C ASP A 121 15.92 -10.53 9.13
N LEU A 122 15.14 -11.62 9.11
CA LEU A 122 14.12 -11.90 10.13
C LEU A 122 14.75 -12.19 11.49
N GLU A 123 15.85 -12.95 11.53
CA GLU A 123 16.51 -13.33 12.79
C GLU A 123 17.00 -12.12 13.57
N THR A 124 17.66 -11.16 12.90
CA THR A 124 18.14 -9.94 13.57
C THR A 124 16.98 -9.06 14.00
N ILE A 125 15.90 -8.98 13.22
CA ILE A 125 14.69 -8.21 13.57
C ILE A 125 14.02 -8.83 14.81
N GLU A 126 13.82 -10.15 14.83
CA GLU A 126 13.25 -10.87 15.98
C GLU A 126 14.06 -10.61 17.24
N LYS A 127 15.40 -10.74 17.17
CA LYS A 127 16.27 -10.45 18.30
C LYS A 127 16.13 -9.03 18.84
N VAL A 128 16.10 -8.03 17.96
CA VAL A 128 15.92 -6.62 18.36
C VAL A 128 14.56 -6.42 19.04
N LEU A 129 13.51 -7.07 18.56
CA LEU A 129 12.18 -6.95 19.14
C LEU A 129 12.05 -7.71 20.48
N GLU A 130 12.67 -8.88 20.63
CA GLU A 130 12.76 -9.62 21.90
C GLU A 130 13.43 -8.79 23.00
N GLU A 131 14.54 -8.13 22.66
CA GLU A 131 15.26 -7.24 23.58
C GLU A 131 14.40 -6.06 24.09
N ILE A 132 13.37 -5.65 23.34
CA ILE A 132 12.55 -4.47 23.63
C ILE A 132 11.21 -4.82 24.27
N GLY A 133 10.54 -5.86 23.77
CA GLY A 133 9.16 -6.19 24.11
C GLY A 133 9.01 -7.22 25.22
N GLY A 134 10.05 -8.02 25.50
CA GLY A 134 9.92 -9.24 26.30
C GLY A 134 9.04 -10.31 25.62
N GLU A 135 9.06 -11.54 26.13
CA GLU A 135 8.41 -12.70 25.49
C GLU A 135 6.90 -12.49 25.25
N GLU A 136 6.18 -11.84 26.16
CA GLU A 136 4.72 -11.70 26.10
C GLU A 136 4.23 -10.76 24.98
N LYS A 137 4.85 -9.58 24.84
CA LYS A 137 4.50 -8.65 23.74
C LYS A 137 4.98 -9.19 22.40
N MET A 138 6.12 -9.89 22.38
CA MET A 138 6.60 -10.59 21.18
C MET A 138 5.66 -11.70 20.74
N MET A 139 5.12 -12.50 21.66
CA MET A 139 4.19 -13.57 21.33
C MET A 139 2.99 -13.05 20.52
N THR A 140 2.38 -11.94 20.94
CA THR A 140 1.25 -11.34 20.22
C THR A 140 1.60 -10.78 18.83
N LEU A 141 2.80 -10.21 18.67
CA LEU A 141 3.28 -9.69 17.39
C LEU A 141 3.63 -10.83 16.42
N THR A 142 4.38 -11.81 16.91
CA THR A 142 4.84 -12.99 16.16
C THR A 142 3.66 -13.87 15.74
N GLU A 143 2.67 -14.07 16.61
CA GLU A 143 1.44 -14.79 16.27
C GLU A 143 0.66 -14.09 15.15
N LYS A 144 0.55 -12.76 15.23
CA LYS A 144 -0.13 -11.96 14.19
C LYS A 144 0.58 -12.08 12.85
N TRP A 145 1.90 -11.92 12.79
CA TRP A 145 2.65 -12.08 11.53
C TRP A 145 2.64 -13.50 11.00
N LYS A 146 2.73 -14.51 11.87
CA LYS A 146 2.64 -15.89 11.43
C LYS A 146 1.28 -16.15 10.78
N MET A 147 0.20 -15.65 11.36
CA MET A 147 -1.13 -15.73 10.75
C MET A 147 -1.23 -14.97 9.43
N GLU A 148 -0.73 -13.73 9.36
CA GLU A 148 -0.79 -12.93 8.13
C GLU A 148 0.07 -13.50 7.00
N GLY A 149 1.29 -13.97 7.31
CA GLY A 149 2.18 -14.62 6.37
C GLY A 149 1.59 -15.93 5.84
N LEU A 150 1.00 -16.74 6.72
CA LEU A 150 0.36 -17.99 6.33
C LEU A 150 -0.90 -17.74 5.48
N LYS A 151 -1.68 -16.71 5.82
CA LYS A 151 -2.83 -16.27 5.02
C LYS A 151 -2.42 -15.81 3.62
N LYS A 152 -1.41 -14.93 3.51
CA LYS A 152 -0.88 -14.48 2.21
C LYS A 152 -0.32 -15.63 1.39
N GLY A 153 0.45 -16.52 2.01
CA GLY A 153 0.97 -17.71 1.34
C GLY A 153 -0.12 -18.64 0.81
N MET A 154 -1.20 -18.83 1.59
CA MET A 154 -2.35 -19.63 1.17
C MET A 154 -3.14 -18.97 0.03
N GLU A 155 -3.36 -17.66 0.10
CA GLU A 155 -4.02 -16.89 -0.97
C GLU A 155 -3.22 -16.92 -2.27
N GLU A 156 -1.91 -16.70 -2.21
CA GLU A 156 -1.03 -16.78 -3.38
C GLU A 156 -0.95 -18.20 -3.97
N GLY A 157 -0.85 -19.21 -3.09
CA GLY A 157 -0.83 -20.62 -3.50
C GLY A 157 -2.13 -21.03 -4.18
N LEU A 158 -3.28 -20.66 -3.62
CA LEU A 158 -4.60 -20.92 -4.20
C LEU A 158 -4.75 -20.22 -5.55
N LYS A 159 -4.35 -18.95 -5.66
CA LYS A 159 -4.43 -18.19 -6.91
C LYS A 159 -3.60 -18.84 -8.02
N LYS A 160 -2.34 -19.19 -7.72
CA LYS A 160 -1.47 -19.88 -8.68
C LYS A 160 -2.02 -21.25 -9.07
N GLY A 161 -2.54 -22.01 -8.10
CA GLY A 161 -3.14 -23.32 -8.35
C GLY A 161 -4.38 -23.25 -9.26
N ILE A 162 -5.27 -22.29 -9.01
CA ILE A 162 -6.45 -22.07 -9.86
C ILE A 162 -6.04 -21.65 -11.27
N GLU A 163 -5.08 -20.73 -11.40
CA GLU A 163 -4.62 -20.24 -12.70
C GLU A 163 -3.98 -21.37 -13.53
N GLN A 164 -3.09 -22.15 -12.92
CA GLN A 164 -2.48 -23.31 -13.58
C GLN A 164 -3.51 -24.38 -13.95
N GLY A 165 -4.43 -24.71 -13.03
CA GLY A 165 -5.48 -25.70 -13.26
C GLY A 165 -6.44 -25.28 -14.37
N LEU A 166 -6.83 -24.01 -14.40
CA LEU A 166 -7.69 -23.47 -15.45
C LEU A 166 -7.00 -23.48 -16.81
N GLN A 167 -5.73 -23.07 -16.87
CA GLN A 167 -4.96 -23.07 -18.11
C GLN A 167 -4.78 -24.48 -18.68
N GLN A 168 -4.43 -25.45 -17.82
CA GLN A 168 -4.32 -26.86 -18.20
C GLN A 168 -5.66 -27.42 -18.66
N GLY A 169 -6.75 -27.14 -17.92
CA GLY A 169 -8.09 -27.59 -18.26
C GLY A 169 -8.60 -27.04 -19.59
N LEU A 170 -8.37 -25.75 -19.86
CA LEU A 170 -8.73 -25.12 -21.13
C LEU A 170 -7.94 -25.71 -22.31
N GLN A 171 -6.64 -25.95 -22.13
CA GLN A 171 -5.81 -26.53 -23.19
C GLN A 171 -6.21 -27.98 -23.49
N GLN A 172 -6.44 -28.79 -22.46
CA GLN A 172 -6.92 -30.16 -22.61
C GLN A 172 -8.30 -30.19 -23.27
N GLY A 173 -9.24 -29.36 -22.81
CA GLY A 173 -10.58 -29.26 -23.38
C GLY A 173 -10.58 -28.83 -24.85
N LEU A 174 -9.70 -27.90 -25.23
CA LEU A 174 -9.55 -27.47 -26.62
C LEU A 174 -9.04 -28.60 -27.52
N VAL A 175 -8.00 -29.32 -27.09
CA VAL A 175 -7.43 -30.45 -27.84
C VAL A 175 -8.48 -31.55 -28.00
N GLU A 176 -9.16 -31.93 -26.91
CA GLU A 176 -10.16 -32.99 -26.96
C GLU A 176 -11.38 -32.59 -27.78
N GLY A 177 -11.85 -31.35 -27.67
CA GLY A 177 -12.92 -30.82 -28.49
C GLY A 177 -12.59 -30.80 -29.99
N LEU A 178 -11.34 -30.46 -30.36
CA LEU A 178 -10.89 -30.51 -31.75
C LEU A 178 -10.81 -31.95 -32.29
N ARG A 179 -10.32 -32.89 -31.48
CA ARG A 179 -10.29 -34.33 -31.85
C ARG A 179 -11.70 -34.86 -32.08
N GLN A 180 -12.63 -34.57 -31.17
CA GLN A 180 -14.02 -34.96 -31.31
C GLN A 180 -14.65 -34.34 -32.56
N SER A 181 -14.43 -33.04 -32.80
CA SER A 181 -14.94 -32.35 -34.00
C SER A 181 -14.41 -32.97 -35.29
N ILE A 182 -13.15 -33.41 -35.30
CA ILE A 182 -12.58 -34.15 -36.43
C ILE A 182 -13.29 -35.48 -36.64
N PHE A 183 -13.51 -36.26 -35.58
CA PHE A 183 -14.23 -37.53 -35.69
C PHE A 183 -15.65 -37.34 -36.21
N ASP A 184 -16.38 -36.38 -35.64
CA ASP A 184 -17.75 -36.06 -36.07
C ASP A 184 -17.78 -35.63 -37.55
N ALA A 185 -16.81 -34.82 -37.99
CA ALA A 185 -16.72 -34.37 -39.38
C ALA A 185 -16.42 -35.52 -40.36
N VAL A 186 -15.55 -36.46 -39.98
CA VAL A 186 -15.26 -37.65 -40.79
C VAL A 186 -16.47 -38.57 -40.85
N GLU A 187 -17.12 -38.83 -39.72
CA GLU A 187 -18.31 -39.67 -39.64
C GLU A 187 -19.46 -39.12 -40.46
N LEU A 188 -19.73 -37.81 -40.39
CA LEU A 188 -20.77 -37.15 -41.17
C LEU A 188 -20.51 -37.21 -42.68
N LYS A 189 -19.25 -37.11 -43.11
CA LYS A 189 -18.91 -37.04 -44.55
C LYS A 189 -18.73 -38.40 -45.20
N PHE A 190 -18.14 -39.35 -44.48
CA PHE A 190 -17.77 -40.67 -45.02
C PHE A 190 -18.56 -41.83 -44.42
N GLY A 191 -19.41 -41.57 -43.41
CA GLY A 191 -20.33 -42.53 -42.80
C GLY A 191 -19.70 -43.43 -41.72
N TYR A 192 -18.38 -43.41 -41.56
CA TYR A 192 -17.66 -44.15 -40.53
C TYR A 192 -16.28 -43.53 -40.26
N VAL A 193 -15.67 -43.87 -39.12
CA VAL A 193 -14.29 -43.47 -38.77
C VAL A 193 -13.45 -44.73 -38.51
N GLU A 194 -12.38 -44.92 -39.29
CA GLU A 194 -11.45 -46.04 -39.12
C GLU A 194 -10.70 -45.98 -37.78
N ASP A 195 -10.52 -47.12 -37.13
CA ASP A 195 -9.83 -47.19 -35.84
C ASP A 195 -8.37 -46.72 -35.93
N ALA A 196 -7.70 -47.00 -37.05
CA ALA A 196 -6.35 -46.50 -37.32
C ALA A 196 -6.29 -44.96 -37.35
N LEU A 197 -7.35 -44.30 -37.81
CA LEU A 197 -7.45 -42.84 -37.86
C LEU A 197 -7.73 -42.27 -36.45
N LYS A 198 -8.58 -42.92 -35.65
CA LYS A 198 -8.82 -42.57 -34.24
C LYS A 198 -7.54 -42.64 -33.41
N GLU A 199 -6.74 -43.69 -33.62
CA GLU A 199 -5.47 -43.88 -32.91
C GLU A 199 -4.43 -42.81 -33.29
N LYS A 200 -4.39 -42.40 -34.57
CA LYS A 200 -3.52 -41.30 -35.02
C LYS A 200 -3.92 -39.95 -34.41
N ILE A 201 -5.21 -39.59 -34.47
CA ILE A 201 -5.69 -38.28 -34.00
C ILE A 201 -5.62 -38.15 -32.47
N SER A 202 -5.89 -39.24 -31.73
CA SER A 202 -5.80 -39.24 -30.26
C SER A 202 -4.38 -39.02 -29.73
N ARG A 203 -3.34 -39.22 -30.56
CA ARG A 203 -1.94 -38.94 -30.22
C ARG A 203 -1.51 -37.50 -30.49
N ILE A 204 -2.30 -36.73 -31.24
CA ILE A 204 -1.93 -35.36 -31.61
C ILE A 204 -2.37 -34.40 -30.50
N SER A 205 -1.42 -33.69 -29.91
CA SER A 205 -1.65 -32.61 -28.93
C SER A 205 -1.47 -31.21 -29.52
N ASP A 206 -0.96 -31.12 -30.75
CA ASP A 206 -0.79 -29.86 -31.47
C ASP A 206 -2.14 -29.35 -31.99
N VAL A 207 -2.58 -28.22 -31.43
CA VAL A 207 -3.85 -27.58 -31.74
C VAL A 207 -3.92 -27.10 -33.19
N ASP A 208 -2.83 -26.61 -33.76
CA ASP A 208 -2.83 -26.05 -35.11
C ASP A 208 -2.81 -27.16 -36.16
N LEU A 209 -2.09 -28.26 -35.88
CA LEU A 209 -2.18 -29.47 -36.70
C LEU A 209 -3.60 -30.05 -36.70
N LEU A 210 -4.27 -30.12 -35.54
CA LEU A 210 -5.66 -30.58 -35.45
C LEU A 210 -6.60 -29.67 -36.26
N LYS A 211 -6.44 -28.35 -36.19
CA LYS A 211 -7.23 -27.41 -37.02
C LYS A 211 -6.97 -27.61 -38.52
N GLU A 212 -5.73 -27.88 -38.91
CA GLU A 212 -5.39 -28.14 -40.31
C GLU A 212 -6.04 -29.43 -40.82
N ILE A 213 -5.96 -30.51 -40.04
CA ILE A 213 -6.64 -31.79 -40.34
C ILE A 213 -8.15 -31.55 -40.49
N HIS A 214 -8.76 -30.84 -39.54
CA HIS A 214 -10.18 -30.49 -39.61
C HIS A 214 -10.53 -29.76 -40.92
N ARG A 215 -9.68 -28.82 -41.39
CA ARG A 215 -9.91 -28.12 -42.67
C ARG A 215 -9.75 -29.04 -43.87
N LYS A 216 -8.74 -29.93 -43.88
CA LYS A 216 -8.51 -30.89 -44.97
C LYS A 216 -9.70 -31.82 -45.17
N ILE A 217 -10.36 -32.24 -44.09
CA ILE A 217 -11.56 -33.09 -44.15
C ILE A 217 -12.67 -32.47 -45.00
N ILE A 218 -12.84 -31.15 -44.93
CA ILE A 218 -13.85 -30.42 -45.72
C ILE A 218 -13.60 -30.59 -47.22
N LEU A 219 -12.33 -30.59 -47.65
CA LEU A 219 -11.91 -30.65 -49.06
C LEU A 219 -11.63 -32.07 -49.58
N ALA A 220 -11.39 -33.03 -48.68
CA ALA A 220 -11.04 -34.41 -49.01
C ALA A 220 -12.15 -35.12 -49.83
N LYS A 221 -11.77 -35.95 -50.80
CA LYS A 221 -12.72 -36.78 -51.56
C LYS A 221 -12.77 -38.22 -51.05
N SER A 222 -11.73 -38.64 -50.34
CA SER A 222 -11.61 -39.94 -49.70
C SER A 222 -10.87 -39.84 -48.35
N LEU A 223 -10.97 -40.87 -47.52
CA LEU A 223 -10.27 -40.96 -46.23
C LEU A 223 -8.73 -40.88 -46.38
N ASN A 224 -8.18 -41.34 -47.51
CA ASN A 224 -6.76 -41.30 -47.80
C ASN A 224 -6.23 -39.86 -47.99
N ASP A 225 -7.09 -38.91 -48.34
CA ASP A 225 -6.70 -37.51 -48.59
C ASP A 225 -6.54 -36.70 -47.28
N ILE A 226 -6.93 -37.28 -46.13
CA ILE A 226 -6.91 -36.65 -44.80
C ILE A 226 -5.56 -36.91 -44.09
N ILE A 227 -4.78 -37.88 -44.58
CA ILE A 227 -3.59 -38.39 -43.91
C ILE A 227 -2.43 -37.39 -44.03
N ILE A 228 -1.83 -37.05 -42.88
CA ILE A 228 -0.48 -36.51 -42.74
C ILE A 228 0.45 -37.67 -42.35
#